data_AF-A0A916N484-F1
#
_entry.id   AF-A0A916N484-F1
#
_cell.length_a   1.000
_cell.length_b   1.000
_cell.length_c   1.000
_cell.angle_alpha   90.00
_cell.angle_beta   90.00
_cell.angle_gamma   90.00
#
_symmetry.space_group_name_H-M   'P 1'
#
loop_
_entity.id
_entity.type
_entity.pdbx_description
1 polymer ?
#
loop_
_entity_poly.entity_id
_entity_poly.type
_entity_poly.pdbx_seq_one_letter_code
_entity_poly.pdbx_strand_id
1 'polypeptide(L)'
;MQRRVTIGEYEVLIEAEQHLGPTRLAGAIGYVVRYAIARTDCRPIRGDLPSVHSYDLIDGTDYFHSVDAALDYGEAKARDDIATLSPKVNRTRPGISAYARC
;
A
#
# COMPACT_ATOMS: atom_id res chain seq x y z
N MET A 1 6.36 -14.66 5.04
CA MET A 1 6.91 -14.70 3.66
C MET A 1 6.98 -13.28 3.14
N GLN A 2 7.88 -12.98 2.21
CA GLN A 2 8.02 -11.62 1.67
C GLN A 2 8.18 -11.63 0.15
N ARG A 3 7.69 -10.59 -0.52
CA ARG A 3 7.83 -10.33 -1.95
C ARG A 3 8.28 -8.89 -2.15
N ARG A 4 9.26 -8.68 -3.03
CA ARG A 4 9.67 -7.34 -3.47
C ARG A 4 9.22 -7.11 -4.90
N VAL A 5 8.62 -5.95 -5.16
CA VAL A 5 8.11 -5.58 -6.48
C VAL A 5 8.55 -4.15 -6.77
N THR A 6 8.99 -3.89 -8.00
CA THR A 6 9.28 -2.53 -8.48
C THR A 6 8.11 -2.07 -9.36
N ILE A 7 7.52 -0.92 -9.03
CA ILE A 7 6.40 -0.32 -9.75
C ILE A 7 6.82 1.11 -10.14
N GLY A 8 7.26 1.29 -11.37
CA GLY A 8 7.81 2.58 -11.83
C GLY A 8 9.07 2.96 -11.05
N GLU A 9 9.04 4.13 -10.40
CA GLU A 9 10.13 4.64 -9.55
C GLU A 9 10.02 4.23 -8.07
N TYR A 10 9.08 3.33 -7.75
CA TYR A 10 8.81 2.89 -6.39
C TYR A 10 9.23 1.43 -6.19
N GLU A 11 9.91 1.17 -5.09
CA GLU A 11 10.13 -0.18 -4.56
C GLU A 11 9.03 -0.48 -3.53
N VAL A 12 8.43 -1.66 -3.65
CA VAL A 12 7.42 -2.16 -2.71
C VAL A 12 7.91 -3.43 -2.07
N LEU A 13 8.02 -3.44 -0.75
CA LEU A 13 8.23 -4.62 0.07
C LEU A 13 6.88 -5.08 0.62
N ILE A 14 6.46 -6.29 0.28
CA ILE A 14 5.20 -6.89 0.72
C ILE A 14 5.54 -8.06 1.65
N GLU A 15 4.94 -8.08 2.83
CA GLU A 15 5.19 -9.06 3.87
C GLU A 15 3.87 -9.73 4.25
N ALA A 16 3.80 -11.05 4.07
CA ALA A 16 2.70 -11.88 4.53
C ALA A 16 3.11 -12.61 5.80
N GLU A 17 2.38 -12.36 6.88
CA GLU A 17 2.61 -12.97 8.19
C GLU A 17 1.49 -13.95 8.52
N GLN A 18 1.85 -15.09 9.09
CA GLN A 18 0.86 -16.08 9.53
C GLN A 18 0.27 -15.67 10.86
N HIS A 19 -1.05 -15.53 10.92
CA HIS A 19 -1.74 -15.23 12.16
C HIS A 19 -2.15 -16.53 12.86
N LEU A 20 -1.80 -16.63 14.14
CA LEU A 20 -2.17 -17.78 14.98
C LEU A 20 -3.46 -17.47 15.73
N GLY A 21 -4.30 -18.49 15.90
CA GLY A 21 -5.52 -18.32 16.69
C GLY A 21 -5.25 -17.87 18.13
N PRO A 22 -6.24 -17.26 18.80
CA PRO A 22 -6.11 -16.74 20.17
C PRO A 22 -5.76 -17.84 21.19
N THR A 23 -5.93 -19.11 20.82
CA THR A 23 -5.46 -20.26 21.59
C THR A 23 -4.31 -20.92 20.84
N ARG A 24 -3.19 -21.21 21.54
CA ARG A 24 -2.03 -21.92 20.95
C ARG A 24 -2.38 -23.27 20.28
N LEU A 25 -3.53 -23.85 20.61
CA LEU A 25 -4.04 -25.11 20.06
C LEU A 25 -4.87 -24.92 18.78
N ALA A 26 -5.28 -23.70 18.44
CA ALA A 26 -6.21 -23.42 17.34
C ALA A 26 -5.54 -23.48 15.95
N GLY A 27 -4.22 -23.70 15.87
CA GLY A 27 -3.49 -23.69 14.61
C GLY A 27 -3.42 -22.29 13.98
N ALA A 28 -2.87 -22.25 12.76
CA ALA A 28 -2.89 -21.05 11.95
C ALA A 28 -4.32 -20.76 11.47
N ILE A 29 -4.82 -19.56 11.72
CA ILE A 29 -6.16 -19.14 11.30
C ILE A 29 -6.16 -18.46 9.92
N GLY A 30 -4.98 -18.04 9.46
CA GLY A 30 -4.77 -17.50 8.11
C GLY A 30 -3.55 -16.61 8.06
N TYR A 31 -3.53 -15.71 7.08
CA TYR A 31 -2.44 -14.76 6.86
C TYR A 31 -2.95 -13.32 6.89
N VAL A 32 -2.09 -12.42 7.38
CA VAL A 32 -2.21 -10.97 7.21
C VAL A 32 -1.14 -10.51 6.23
N VAL A 33 -1.38 -9.40 5.52
CA VAL A 33 -0.38 -8.79 4.65
C VAL A 33 -0.11 -7.35 5.04
N ARG A 34 1.13 -6.94 4.92
CA ARG A 34 1.59 -5.56 5.06
C ARG A 34 2.44 -5.21 3.86
N TYR A 35 2.51 -3.93 3.52
CA TYR A 35 3.49 -3.45 2.54
C TYR A 35 4.12 -2.14 2.95
N ALA A 36 5.34 -1.93 2.46
CA ALA A 36 6.07 -0.69 2.54
C ALA A 36 6.40 -0.21 1.12
N ILE A 37 6.16 1.06 0.83
CA ILE A 37 6.51 1.72 -0.41
C ILE A 37 7.68 2.65 -0.11
N ALA A 38 8.73 2.62 -0.92
CA ALA A 38 9.86 3.53 -0.91
C ALA A 38 10.15 3.99 -2.36
N ARG A 39 10.78 5.16 -2.56
CA ARG A 39 11.30 5.50 -3.89
C ARG A 39 12.65 4.86 -4.12
N THR A 40 12.90 4.40 -5.34
CA THR A 40 14.19 3.78 -5.73
C THR A 40 15.34 4.78 -5.77
N ASP A 41 15.04 6.07 -5.88
CA ASP A 41 16.03 7.16 -5.90
C ASP A 41 16.36 7.71 -4.50
N CYS A 42 15.91 7.02 -3.44
CA CYS A 42 16.07 7.40 -2.04
C CYS A 42 15.46 8.76 -1.67
N ARG A 43 14.63 9.36 -2.54
CA ARG A 43 13.93 10.60 -2.21
C ARG A 43 12.70 10.30 -1.35
N PRO A 44 12.26 11.26 -0.52
CA PRO A 44 11.01 11.14 0.19
C PRO A 44 9.82 10.91 -0.75
N ILE A 45 8.88 10.08 -0.31
CA ILE A 45 7.60 9.85 -0.99
C ILE A 45 6.67 11.05 -0.79
N ARG A 46 6.60 11.59 0.44
CA ARG A 46 5.72 12.69 0.81
C ARG A 46 6.31 13.53 1.93
N GLY A 47 6.55 14.81 1.66
CA GLY A 47 7.24 15.69 2.63
C GLY A 47 8.61 15.12 2.94
N ASP A 48 8.86 14.83 4.22
CA ASP A 48 10.12 14.24 4.71
C ASP A 48 10.04 12.73 4.96
N LEU A 49 8.96 12.06 4.54
CA LEU A 49 8.78 10.62 4.75
C LEU A 49 9.53 9.81 3.67
N PRO A 50 10.58 9.04 4.02
CA PRO A 50 11.33 8.22 3.06
C PRO A 50 10.53 7.00 2.57
N SER A 51 9.58 6.52 3.37
CA SER A 51 8.70 5.40 3.05
C SER A 51 7.29 5.61 3.60
N VAL A 52 6.32 4.89 3.03
CA VAL A 52 4.95 4.79 3.51
C VAL A 52 4.66 3.32 3.81
N HIS A 53 4.04 3.05 4.95
CA HIS A 53 3.73 1.69 5.40
C HIS A 53 2.22 1.50 5.50
N SER A 54 1.74 0.34 5.09
CA SER A 54 0.38 -0.10 5.39
C SER A 54 0.27 -0.60 6.83
N TYR A 55 -0.95 -0.59 7.34
CA TYR A 55 -1.32 -1.42 8.49
C TYR A 55 -1.49 -2.88 8.06
N ASP A 56 -1.79 -3.76 9.02
CA ASP A 56 -2.15 -5.14 8.75
C ASP A 56 -3.44 -5.19 7.92
N LEU A 57 -3.35 -5.80 6.75
CA LEU A 57 -4.46 -5.99 5.83
C LEU A 57 -4.94 -7.42 5.89
N ILE A 58 -6.25 -7.56 5.82
CA ILE A 58 -7.01 -8.81 5.82
C ILE A 58 -7.99 -8.82 4.63
N ASP A 59 -8.55 -9.98 4.32
CA ASP A 59 -9.53 -10.17 3.25
C ASP A 59 -10.92 -9.69 3.71
N GLY A 60 -11.09 -8.38 3.78
CA GLY A 60 -12.33 -7.75 4.23
C GLY A 60 -12.59 -7.98 5.72
N THR A 61 -13.25 -9.09 6.07
CA THR A 61 -13.60 -9.47 7.44
C THR A 61 -12.73 -10.57 8.02
N ASP A 62 -12.00 -11.32 7.19
CA ASP A 62 -11.29 -12.54 7.60
C ASP A 62 -9.83 -12.56 7.10
N TYR A 63 -9.01 -13.42 7.70
CA TYR A 63 -7.63 -13.62 7.29
C TYR A 63 -7.53 -14.29 5.91
N PHE A 64 -6.46 -14.02 5.17
CA PHE A 64 -6.21 -14.67 3.90
C PHE A 64 -6.00 -16.18 4.10
N HIS A 65 -6.62 -16.99 3.25
CA HIS A 65 -6.50 -18.46 3.31
C HIS A 65 -5.16 -18.98 2.78
N SER A 66 -4.42 -18.18 2.01
CA SER A 66 -3.10 -18.54 1.48
C SER A 66 -2.15 -17.36 1.50
N VAL A 67 -0.85 -17.66 1.55
CA VAL A 67 0.21 -16.65 1.45
C VAL A 67 0.15 -15.94 0.10
N ASP A 68 -0.09 -16.68 -0.98
CA ASP A 68 -0.13 -16.09 -2.33
C ASP A 68 -1.29 -15.11 -2.47
N ALA A 69 -2.49 -15.44 -1.96
CA ALA A 69 -3.62 -14.51 -1.95
C ALA A 69 -3.32 -13.24 -1.16
N ALA A 70 -2.66 -13.38 -0.01
CA ALA A 70 -2.24 -12.25 0.81
C ALA A 70 -1.24 -11.35 0.06
N LEU A 71 -0.22 -11.95 -0.57
CA LEU A 71 0.80 -11.21 -1.32
C LEU A 71 0.20 -10.52 -2.56
N ASP A 72 -0.66 -11.19 -3.31
CA ASP A 72 -1.30 -10.62 -4.51
C ASP A 72 -2.22 -9.45 -4.13
N TYR A 73 -2.95 -9.57 -3.02
CA TYR A 73 -3.75 -8.48 -2.49
C TYR A 73 -2.88 -7.28 -2.05
N GLY A 74 -1.80 -7.54 -1.30
CA GLY A 74 -0.84 -6.51 -0.89
C GLY A 74 -0.24 -5.77 -2.08
N GLU A 75 0.07 -6.50 -3.17
CA GLU A 75 0.60 -5.92 -4.41
C GLU A 75 -0.42 -5.03 -5.12
N ALA A 76 -1.69 -5.46 -5.18
CA ALA A 76 -2.79 -4.68 -5.75
C ALA A 76 -3.01 -3.38 -4.96
N LYS A 77 -3.06 -3.46 -3.62
CA LYS A 77 -3.22 -2.29 -2.74
C LYS A 77 -2.04 -1.32 -2.85
N ALA A 78 -0.81 -1.84 -2.92
CA ALA A 78 0.36 -0.98 -3.12
C ALA A 78 0.34 -0.26 -4.48
N ARG A 79 -0.11 -0.91 -5.56
CA ARG A 79 -0.31 -0.26 -6.86
C ARG A 79 -1.34 0.87 -6.79
N ASP A 80 -2.46 0.63 -6.12
CA ASP A 80 -3.49 1.66 -5.93
C ASP A 80 -2.95 2.86 -5.15
N ASP A 81 -2.24 2.61 -4.05
CA ASP A 81 -1.61 3.67 -3.25
C ASP A 81 -0.59 4.45 -4.08
N ILE A 82 0.28 3.77 -4.84
CA ILE A 82 1.23 4.43 -5.76
C ILE A 82 0.50 5.29 -6.79
N ALA A 83 -0.63 4.84 -7.33
CA ALA A 83 -1.42 5.63 -8.26
C ALA A 83 -1.99 6.92 -7.62
N THR A 84 -2.23 6.93 -6.31
CA THR A 84 -2.59 8.15 -5.56
C THR A 84 -1.38 9.01 -5.19
N LEU A 85 -0.21 8.39 -4.98
CA LEU A 85 1.05 9.05 -4.65
C LEU A 85 1.71 9.74 -5.83
N SER A 86 1.47 9.24 -7.05
CA SER A 86 1.89 9.91 -8.27
C SER A 86 0.88 11.01 -8.57
N PRO A 87 1.12 12.29 -8.20
CA PRO A 87 0.32 13.35 -8.78
C PRO A 87 0.59 13.26 -10.28
N LYS A 88 -0.43 12.93 -11.05
CA LYS A 88 -0.46 13.40 -12.43
C LYS A 88 -0.22 14.90 -12.36
N VAL A 89 1.01 15.29 -12.67
CA VAL A 89 1.38 16.61 -13.14
C VAL A 89 0.27 17.04 -14.09
N ASN A 90 -0.38 18.15 -13.76
CA ASN A 90 -1.41 18.83 -14.55
C ASN A 90 -2.68 18.03 -14.89
N ARG A 91 -3.72 18.22 -14.08
CA ARG A 91 -4.96 18.77 -14.63
C ARG A 91 -5.12 20.20 -14.13
N THR A 92 -4.68 21.10 -14.99
CA THR A 92 -5.00 22.53 -15.01
C THR A 92 -6.44 22.72 -14.51
N ARG A 93 -6.61 23.23 -13.30
CA ARG A 93 -7.82 23.99 -12.96
C ARG A 93 -7.57 25.37 -13.58
N PRO A 94 -8.19 25.76 -14.71
CA PRO A 94 -8.26 27.18 -15.00
C PRO A 94 -9.02 27.80 -13.84
N GLY A 95 -8.34 28.67 -13.10
CA GLY A 95 -8.94 29.45 -12.05
C GLY A 95 -10.09 30.25 -12.65
N ILE A 96 -11.32 29.81 -12.37
CA ILE A 96 -12.48 30.69 -12.47
C ILE A 96 -12.40 31.60 -11.23
N SER A 97 -11.56 32.63 -11.32
CA SER A 97 -11.70 33.83 -10.52
C SER A 97 -12.85 34.61 -11.13
N ALA A 98 -14.06 34.40 -10.62
CA ALA A 98 -15.26 35.09 -11.07
C ALA A 98 -16.04 35.66 -9.88
N TYR A 99 -15.37 36.45 -9.03
CA TYR A 99 -16.05 37.41 -8.16
C TYR A 99 -15.23 38.71 -8.05
N ALA A 100 -15.11 39.40 -9.18
CA ALA A 100 -15.00 40.85 -9.18
C ALA A 100 -16.23 41.38 -9.92
N ARG A 101 -17.25 41.77 -9.16
CA ARG A 101 -18.26 42.71 -9.64
C ARG A 101 -18.15 43.97 -8.80
N CYS A 102 -18.12 45.05 -9.58
CA CYS A 102 -18.03 46.48 -9.31
C CYS A 102 -18.63 46.98 -8.00
#